data_AF-B4NFM2-F1
#
_entry.id   AF-B4NFM2-F1
#
_cell.length_a   1.000
_cell.length_b   1.000
_cell.length_c   1.000
_cell.angle_alpha   90.00
_cell.angle_beta   90.00
_cell.angle_gamma   90.00
#
_symmetry.space_group_name_H-M   'P 1'
#
loop_
_entity.id
_entity.type
_entity.pdbx_description
1 polymer ?
#
loop_
_entity_poly.entity_id
_entity_poly.type
_entity_poly.pdbx_seq_one_letter_code
_entity_poly.pdbx_strand_id
1 'polypeptide(L)'
;MSLTSAAGIISLLDEPMSDLKVFALKKLDNIVDEFWPEISESIEKIEMLHEDRGFPENKLAGMVASKVFYHLGSFEDALTYALGAGDLFDVNARNEYTETIIAKCIDFYIAQRIESIENPKDAKPVDERLEGIVNRMIQRCLDDINSD
;
A
#
# COMPACT_ATOMS: atom_id res chain seq x y z
N MET A 1 6.23 -28.34 0.93
CA MET A 1 5.02 -28.32 0.08
C MET A 1 4.93 -26.92 -0.48
N SER A 2 5.24 -26.75 -1.77
CA SER A 2 4.98 -25.50 -2.47
C SER A 2 3.48 -25.28 -2.51
N LEU A 3 3.01 -24.13 -2.06
CA LEU A 3 1.64 -23.70 -2.35
C LEU A 3 1.54 -23.62 -3.88
N THR A 4 0.56 -24.26 -4.49
CA THR A 4 0.42 -24.26 -5.96
C THR A 4 -0.67 -23.30 -6.45
N SER A 5 -1.42 -22.69 -5.53
CA SER A 5 -2.48 -21.72 -5.82
C SER A 5 -2.91 -20.96 -4.56
N ALA A 6 -3.29 -19.70 -4.73
CA ALA A 6 -3.87 -18.85 -3.68
C ALA A 6 -5.41 -19.00 -3.58
N ALA A 7 -6.06 -19.65 -4.54
CA ALA A 7 -7.53 -19.75 -4.64
C ALA A 7 -8.20 -20.21 -3.34
N GLY A 8 -7.64 -21.23 -2.67
CA GLY A 8 -8.20 -21.71 -1.40
C GLY A 8 -8.14 -20.69 -0.26
N ILE A 9 -7.16 -19.79 -0.27
CA ILE A 9 -7.04 -18.69 0.70
C ILE A 9 -7.99 -17.55 0.30
N ILE A 10 -8.09 -17.25 -1.00
CA ILE A 10 -9.01 -16.24 -1.53
C ILE A 10 -10.47 -16.59 -1.20
N SER A 11 -10.87 -17.87 -1.32
CA SER A 11 -12.22 -18.31 -0.95
C SER A 11 -12.57 -18.05 0.52
N LEU A 12 -11.58 -18.00 1.43
CA LEU A 12 -11.82 -17.68 2.84
C LEU A 12 -12.22 -16.21 3.06
N LEU A 13 -11.97 -15.31 2.09
CA LEU A 13 -12.43 -13.93 2.16
C LEU A 13 -13.95 -13.81 1.99
N ASP A 14 -14.59 -14.81 1.37
CA ASP A 14 -16.04 -14.87 1.15
C ASP A 14 -16.81 -15.38 2.39
N GLU A 15 -16.11 -15.98 3.35
CA GLU A 15 -16.73 -16.53 4.55
C GLU A 15 -17.31 -15.43 5.46
N PRO A 16 -18.45 -15.66 6.12
CA PRO A 16 -19.10 -14.62 6.94
C PRO A 16 -18.33 -14.30 8.23
N MET A 17 -17.42 -15.18 8.66
CA MET A 17 -16.64 -15.02 9.89
C MET A 17 -15.44 -14.10 9.67
N SER A 18 -15.40 -12.96 10.36
CA SER A 18 -14.28 -12.00 10.29
C SER A 18 -12.93 -12.64 10.62
N ASP A 19 -12.87 -13.60 11.54
CA ASP A 19 -11.62 -14.30 11.90
C ASP A 19 -11.01 -15.08 10.73
N LEU A 20 -11.85 -15.68 9.88
CA LEU A 20 -11.39 -16.38 8.68
C LEU A 20 -10.84 -15.40 7.66
N LYS A 21 -11.48 -14.23 7.50
CA LYS A 21 -10.99 -13.16 6.62
C LYS A 21 -9.65 -12.60 7.10
N VAL A 22 -9.50 -12.39 8.41
CA VAL A 22 -8.23 -11.97 9.03
C VAL A 22 -7.13 -13.00 8.76
N PHE A 23 -7.43 -14.28 8.98
CA PHE A 23 -6.48 -15.35 8.71
C PHE A 23 -6.07 -15.40 7.22
N ALA A 24 -7.06 -15.25 6.33
CA ALA A 24 -6.83 -15.21 4.89
C ALA A 24 -5.93 -14.04 4.50
N LEU A 25 -6.22 -12.81 4.95
CA LEU A 25 -5.41 -11.62 4.66
C LEU A 25 -3.97 -11.76 5.13
N LYS A 26 -3.75 -12.26 6.35
CA LYS A 26 -2.40 -12.51 6.87
C LYS A 26 -1.63 -13.51 6.02
N LYS A 27 -2.31 -14.54 5.51
CA LYS A 27 -1.67 -15.46 4.57
C LYS A 27 -1.39 -14.81 3.23
N LEU A 28 -2.34 -14.07 2.67
CA LEU A 28 -2.20 -13.36 1.39
C LEU A 28 -1.01 -12.40 1.40
N ASP A 29 -0.83 -11.65 2.49
CA ASP A 29 0.31 -10.73 2.63
C ASP A 29 1.68 -11.41 2.53
N ASN A 30 1.79 -12.67 2.95
CA ASN A 30 3.04 -13.44 2.90
C ASN A 30 3.30 -14.08 1.53
N ILE A 31 2.27 -14.23 0.69
CA ILE A 31 2.37 -14.92 -0.60
C ILE A 31 2.11 -13.98 -1.78
N VAL A 32 1.85 -12.69 -1.52
CA VAL A 32 1.43 -11.75 -2.56
C VAL A 32 2.47 -11.58 -3.65
N ASP A 33 3.76 -11.62 -3.32
CA ASP A 33 4.82 -11.43 -4.31
C ASP A 33 4.90 -12.57 -5.34
N GLU A 34 4.43 -13.77 -4.97
CA GLU A 34 4.43 -14.94 -5.85
C GLU A 34 3.07 -15.14 -6.54
N PHE A 35 1.98 -14.88 -5.83
CA PHE A 35 0.61 -15.15 -6.29
C PHE A 35 -0.19 -13.89 -6.63
N TRP A 36 0.46 -12.74 -6.82
CA TRP A 36 -0.21 -11.50 -7.24
C TRP A 36 -1.14 -11.67 -8.44
N PRO A 37 -0.88 -12.54 -9.46
CA PRO A 37 -1.81 -12.69 -10.58
C PRO A 37 -3.17 -13.22 -10.11
N GLU A 38 -3.18 -14.30 -9.32
CA GLU A 38 -4.42 -14.87 -8.77
C GLU A 38 -5.11 -13.91 -7.79
N ILE A 39 -4.33 -13.20 -6.97
CA ILE A 39 -4.88 -12.28 -5.96
C ILE A 39 -5.51 -11.05 -6.65
N SER A 40 -4.91 -10.59 -7.75
CA SER A 40 -5.42 -9.45 -8.52
C SER A 40 -6.81 -9.68 -9.10
N GLU A 41 -7.16 -10.93 -9.45
CA GLU A 41 -8.50 -11.29 -9.91
C GLU A 41 -9.58 -11.10 -8.83
N SER A 42 -9.18 -11.03 -7.55
CA SER A 42 -10.07 -10.85 -6.40
C SER A 42 -9.75 -9.59 -5.59
N ILE A 43 -9.06 -8.61 -6.20
CA ILE A 43 -8.64 -7.38 -5.53
C ILE A 43 -9.83 -6.59 -4.94
N GLU A 44 -10.97 -6.57 -5.63
CA GLU A 44 -12.20 -5.89 -5.19
C GLU A 44 -12.63 -6.35 -3.79
N LYS A 45 -12.43 -7.63 -3.46
CA LYS A 45 -12.75 -8.17 -2.13
C LYS A 45 -11.86 -7.60 -1.04
N ILE A 46 -10.58 -7.41 -1.36
CA ILE A 46 -9.59 -6.84 -0.43
C ILE A 46 -9.87 -5.34 -0.24
N GLU A 47 -10.23 -4.64 -1.31
CA GLU A 47 -10.62 -3.23 -1.25
C GLU A 47 -11.85 -3.04 -0.35
N MET A 48 -12.90 -3.86 -0.52
CA MET A 48 -14.06 -3.83 0.37
C MET A 48 -13.70 -4.04 1.85
N LEU A 49 -12.73 -4.91 2.14
CA LEU A 49 -12.26 -5.14 3.52
C LEU A 49 -11.44 -3.97 4.06
N HIS A 50 -10.73 -3.24 3.20
CA HIS A 50 -10.02 -2.02 3.58
C HIS A 50 -11.00 -0.89 3.90
N GLU A 51 -12.07 -0.76 3.12
CA GLU A 51 -13.11 0.26 3.30
C GLU A 51 -14.00 0.01 4.54
N ASP A 52 -14.15 -1.25 4.95
CA ASP A 52 -14.87 -1.61 6.17
C ASP A 52 -14.10 -1.18 7.43
N ARG A 53 -14.48 -0.02 7.98
CA ARG A 53 -13.92 0.51 9.23
C ARG A 53 -14.23 -0.35 10.47
N GLY A 54 -15.19 -1.26 10.38
CA GLY A 54 -15.50 -2.22 11.45
C GLY A 54 -14.59 -3.45 11.43
N PHE A 55 -13.85 -3.67 10.34
CA PHE A 55 -12.99 -4.82 10.19
C PHE A 55 -11.65 -4.61 10.93
N PRO A 56 -11.25 -5.52 11.86
CA PRO A 56 -10.07 -5.31 12.71
C PRO A 56 -8.74 -5.13 11.96
N GLU A 57 -8.62 -5.74 10.78
CA GLU A 57 -7.38 -5.77 9.99
C GLU A 57 -7.55 -4.99 8.67
N ASN A 58 -8.35 -3.93 8.68
CA ASN A 58 -8.59 -3.11 7.48
C ASN A 58 -7.30 -2.46 6.94
N LYS A 59 -6.38 -2.05 7.83
CA LYS A 59 -5.05 -1.54 7.45
C LYS A 59 -4.24 -2.60 6.71
N LEU A 60 -4.32 -3.86 7.14
CA LEU A 60 -3.61 -4.97 6.50
C LEU A 60 -4.19 -5.25 5.12
N ALA A 61 -5.53 -5.17 4.96
CA ALA A 61 -6.16 -5.25 3.64
C ALA A 61 -5.62 -4.17 2.69
N GLY A 62 -5.46 -2.93 3.18
CA GLY A 62 -4.81 -1.85 2.43
C GLY A 62 -3.36 -2.18 2.04
N MET A 63 -2.58 -2.76 2.95
CA MET A 63 -1.20 -3.17 2.64
C MET A 63 -1.14 -4.25 1.55
N VAL A 64 -2.00 -5.26 1.63
CA VAL A 64 -2.07 -6.32 0.61
C VAL A 64 -2.50 -5.74 -0.72
N ALA A 65 -3.54 -4.88 -0.74
CA ALA A 65 -3.99 -4.24 -1.96
C ALA A 65 -2.88 -3.40 -2.61
N SER A 66 -2.14 -2.64 -1.80
CA SER A 66 -1.01 -1.85 -2.27
C SER A 66 0.07 -2.70 -2.94
N LYS A 67 0.45 -3.85 -2.35
CA LYS A 67 1.42 -4.77 -2.95
C LYS A 67 0.91 -5.37 -4.26
N VAL A 68 -0.37 -5.70 -4.35
CA VAL A 68 -0.97 -6.20 -5.61
C VAL A 68 -0.91 -5.12 -6.69
N PHE A 69 -1.32 -3.89 -6.40
CA PHE A 69 -1.26 -2.79 -7.36
C PHE A 69 0.16 -2.45 -7.80
N TYR A 70 1.13 -2.58 -6.88
CA TYR A 70 2.55 -2.47 -7.20
C TYR A 70 2.96 -3.47 -8.28
N HIS A 71 2.58 -4.75 -8.15
CA HIS A 71 2.86 -5.77 -9.16
C HIS A 71 2.10 -5.56 -10.47
N LEU A 72 0.88 -4.99 -10.40
CA LEU A 72 0.11 -4.58 -11.59
C LEU A 72 0.70 -3.36 -12.31
N GLY A 73 1.67 -2.67 -11.70
CA GLY A 73 2.26 -1.43 -12.21
C GLY A 73 1.38 -0.20 -12.01
N SER A 74 0.25 -0.30 -11.31
CA SER A 74 -0.58 0.85 -10.94
C SER A 74 -0.02 1.49 -9.67
N PHE A 75 1.03 2.30 -9.83
CA PHE A 75 1.73 2.90 -8.69
C PHE A 75 0.91 3.95 -7.93
N GLU A 76 -0.03 4.63 -8.60
CA GLU A 76 -0.90 5.62 -7.94
C GLU A 76 -1.86 4.95 -6.95
N ASP A 77 -2.49 3.86 -7.38
CA ASP A 77 -3.35 3.06 -6.51
C ASP A 77 -2.52 2.40 -5.41
N ALA A 78 -1.36 1.83 -5.76
CA ALA A 78 -0.44 1.24 -4.80
C ALA A 78 -0.07 2.24 -3.70
N LEU A 79 0.28 3.48 -4.07
CA LEU A 79 0.58 4.54 -3.11
C LEU A 79 -0.64 4.89 -2.25
N THR A 80 -1.82 5.03 -2.85
CA THR A 80 -3.06 5.37 -2.13
C THR A 80 -3.37 4.33 -1.05
N TYR A 81 -3.28 3.04 -1.38
CA TYR A 81 -3.49 1.95 -0.43
C TYR A 81 -2.36 1.84 0.61
N ALA A 82 -1.11 2.11 0.24
CA ALA A 82 0.02 2.17 1.19
C ALA A 82 -0.18 3.28 2.24
N LEU A 83 -0.62 4.46 1.79
CA LEU A 83 -0.97 5.58 2.67
C LEU A 83 -2.16 5.22 3.58
N GLY A 84 -3.13 4.45 3.07
CA GLY A 84 -4.26 3.93 3.83
C GLY A 84 -3.88 2.89 4.88
N ALA A 85 -2.82 2.11 4.64
CA ALA A 85 -2.29 1.12 5.58
C ALA A 85 -1.62 1.76 6.81
N GLY A 86 -1.23 3.04 6.73
CA GLY A 86 -0.69 3.82 7.83
C GLY A 86 0.59 3.19 8.42
N ASP A 87 0.52 2.79 9.69
CA ASP A 87 1.68 2.27 10.44
C ASP A 87 2.21 0.92 9.91
N LEU A 88 1.43 0.19 9.10
CA LEU A 88 1.88 -1.05 8.46
C LEU A 88 2.83 -0.79 7.28
N PHE A 89 2.78 0.41 6.69
CA PHE A 89 3.74 0.81 5.66
C PHE A 89 5.01 1.35 6.33
N ASP A 90 6.01 0.47 6.46
CA ASP A 90 7.30 0.84 7.01
C ASP A 90 8.18 1.54 5.96
N VAL A 91 8.24 2.87 6.04
CA VAL A 91 9.08 3.72 5.18
C VAL A 91 10.58 3.45 5.30
N ASN A 92 11.01 2.78 6.38
CA ASN A 92 12.41 2.46 6.62
C ASN A 92 12.79 1.06 6.13
N ALA A 93 11.81 0.27 5.67
CA ALA A 93 12.08 -1.05 5.16
C ALA A 93 12.94 -0.97 3.90
N ARG A 94 14.07 -1.69 3.89
CA ARG A 94 14.99 -1.78 2.76
C ARG A 94 14.59 -2.93 1.85
N ASN A 95 13.48 -2.75 1.14
CA ASN A 95 13.01 -3.68 0.13
C ASN A 95 12.57 -2.93 -1.13
N GLU A 96 12.57 -3.64 -2.26
CA GLU A 96 12.31 -3.08 -3.59
C GLU A 96 10.93 -2.39 -3.68
N TYR A 97 9.90 -3.00 -3.10
CA TYR A 97 8.56 -2.44 -3.02
C TYR A 97 8.58 -1.06 -2.32
N THR A 98 9.18 -0.98 -1.13
CA THR A 98 9.20 0.25 -0.31
C THR A 98 9.99 1.34 -1.01
N GLU A 99 11.16 1.02 -1.56
CA GLU A 99 11.97 1.97 -2.31
C GLU A 99 11.23 2.53 -3.53
N THR A 100 10.54 1.66 -4.28
CA THR A 100 9.78 2.06 -5.46
C THR A 100 8.58 2.91 -5.10
N ILE A 101 7.79 2.51 -4.11
CA ILE A 101 6.61 3.27 -3.66
C ILE A 101 7.03 4.64 -3.13
N ILE A 102 8.15 4.72 -2.41
CA ILE A 102 8.69 5.99 -1.92
C ILE A 102 9.15 6.89 -3.08
N ALA A 103 9.88 6.34 -4.06
CA ALA A 103 10.28 7.10 -5.24
C ALA A 103 9.06 7.67 -5.97
N LYS A 104 8.02 6.84 -6.17
CA LYS A 104 6.75 7.27 -6.77
C LYS A 104 6.00 8.29 -5.92
N CYS A 105 6.06 8.17 -4.60
CA CYS A 105 5.50 9.14 -3.66
C CYS A 105 6.14 10.53 -3.83
N ILE A 106 7.47 10.58 -3.97
CA ILE A 106 8.21 11.84 -4.19
C ILE A 106 7.86 12.44 -5.55
N ASP A 107 7.83 11.62 -6.62
CA ASP A 107 7.45 12.08 -7.96
C ASP A 107 6.04 12.69 -7.96
N PHE A 108 5.08 12.01 -7.31
CA PHE A 108 3.70 12.46 -7.20
C PHE A 108 3.54 13.71 -6.32
N TYR A 109 4.35 13.83 -5.26
CA TYR A 109 4.41 15.05 -4.45
C TYR A 109 4.87 16.25 -5.27
N ILE A 110 5.95 16.09 -6.04
CA ILE A 110 6.53 17.16 -6.86
C ILE A 110 5.52 17.58 -7.94
N ALA A 111 4.89 16.62 -8.62
CA ALA A 111 3.88 16.91 -9.64
C ALA A 111 2.72 17.74 -9.07
N GLN A 112 2.17 17.34 -7.91
CA GLN A 112 1.09 18.10 -7.26
C GLN A 112 1.52 19.50 -6.81
N ARG A 113 2.76 19.65 -6.30
CA ARG A 113 3.28 20.96 -5.90
C ARG A 113 3.45 21.90 -7.11
N ILE A 114 3.93 21.39 -8.24
CA ILE A 114 4.05 22.15 -9.49
C ILE A 114 2.65 22.57 -9.98
N GLU A 115 1.71 21.62 -10.05
CA GLU A 115 0.33 21.90 -10.47
C GLU A 115 -0.33 22.96 -9.58
N SER A 116 -0.09 22.90 -8.26
CA SER A 116 -0.60 23.89 -7.32
C SER A 116 -0.05 25.30 -7.53
N ILE A 117 1.18 25.43 -8.04
CA ILE A 117 1.82 26.71 -8.34
C ILE A 117 1.32 27.26 -9.69
N GLU A 118 1.22 26.40 -10.70
CA GLU A 118 0.81 26.79 -12.04
C GLU A 118 -0.69 27.11 -12.13
N ASN A 119 -1.53 26.34 -11.42
CA ASN A 119 -2.99 26.46 -11.44
C ASN A 119 -3.57 26.63 -10.02
N PRO A 120 -3.29 27.77 -9.34
CA PRO A 120 -3.68 27.98 -7.94
C PRO A 120 -5.20 28.01 -7.69
N LYS A 121 -6.03 28.07 -8.74
CA LYS A 121 -7.50 28.05 -8.63
C LYS A 121 -8.10 26.64 -8.63
N ASP A 122 -7.41 25.67 -9.23
CA ASP A 122 -7.84 24.26 -9.33
C ASP A 122 -6.94 23.31 -8.52
N ALA A 123 -5.97 23.88 -7.80
CA ALA A 123 -5.02 23.15 -6.98
C ALA A 123 -5.73 22.28 -5.94
N LYS A 124 -5.61 20.96 -6.09
CA LYS A 124 -6.01 20.02 -5.04
C LYS A 124 -5.06 20.16 -3.86
N PRO A 125 -5.56 20.14 -2.62
CA PRO A 125 -4.69 20.11 -1.45
C PRO A 125 -3.85 18.82 -1.51
N VAL A 126 -2.54 18.98 -1.31
CA VAL A 126 -1.63 17.83 -1.22
C VAL A 126 -2.00 17.02 0.00
N ASP A 127 -2.10 15.70 -0.17
CA ASP A 127 -2.39 14.78 0.93
C ASP A 127 -1.32 14.89 2.03
N GLU A 128 -1.75 15.20 3.26
CA GLU A 128 -0.88 15.31 4.43
C GLU A 128 -0.09 14.03 4.70
N ARG A 129 -0.66 12.86 4.38
CA ARG A 129 0.00 11.56 4.54
C ARG A 129 1.18 11.42 3.59
N LEU A 130 1.02 11.93 2.37
CA LEU A 130 2.02 11.92 1.33
C LEU A 130 3.18 12.85 1.71
N GLU A 131 2.86 14.05 2.18
CA GLU A 131 3.85 14.98 2.76
C GLU A 131 4.58 14.37 3.97
N GLY A 132 3.85 13.65 4.83
CA GLY A 132 4.43 12.94 5.98
C GLY A 132 5.44 11.84 5.60
N ILE A 133 5.25 11.13 4.48
CA ILE A 133 6.24 10.15 3.99
C ILE A 133 7.47 10.87 3.46
N VAL A 134 7.30 11.91 2.64
CA VAL A 134 8.42 12.69 2.08
C VAL A 134 9.26 13.31 3.20
N ASN A 135 8.63 13.89 4.21
CA ASN A 135 9.33 14.47 5.35
C ASN A 135 10.11 13.42 6.16
N ARG A 136 9.53 12.23 6.39
CA ARG A 136 10.25 11.12 7.05
C ARG A 136 11.46 10.67 6.25
N MET A 137 11.34 10.62 4.92
CA MET A 137 12.45 10.29 4.03
C MET A 137 13.56 11.33 4.04
N ILE A 138 13.22 12.62 4.00
CA ILE A 138 14.19 13.71 4.12
C ILE A 138 14.90 13.62 5.46
N GLN A 139 14.16 13.41 6.56
CA GLN A 139 14.76 13.27 7.89
C GLN A 139 15.74 12.10 7.94
N ARG A 140 15.38 10.93 7.38
CA ARG A 140 16.28 9.78 7.28
C ARG A 140 17.57 10.13 6.52
N CYS A 141 17.46 10.77 5.36
CA CYS A 141 18.63 11.20 4.60
C CYS A 141 19.52 12.17 5.40
N LEU A 142 18.93 13.07 6.19
CA LEU A 142 19.67 13.98 7.06
C LEU A 142 20.37 13.24 8.21
N ASP A 143 19.69 12.26 8.83
CA ASP A 143 20.23 11.46 9.92
C ASP A 143 21.38 10.57 9.47
N ASP A 144 21.28 10.00 8.26
CA ASP A 144 22.35 9.21 7.62
C ASP A 144 23.59 10.09 7.37
N ILE A 145 23.42 11.33 6.91
CA ILE A 145 24.52 12.29 6.68
C ILE A 145 25.20 12.71 8.01
N ASN A 146 24.44 12.83 9.09
CA ASN A 146 24.95 13.26 10.40
C ASN A 146 25.55 12.10 11.23
N SER A 147 25.46 10.86 10.74
CA SER A 147 25.98 9.66 11.41
C SER A 147 27.40 9.26 10.96
N ASP A 148 27.99 10.01 10.02
CA ASP A 148 29.40 9.97 9.60
C ASP A 148 30.22 11.14 10.20
#